data_AF-A0A353NLM8-F1
#
_entry.id   AF-A0A353NLM8-F1
#
_cell.length_a   1.000
_cell.length_b   1.000
_cell.length_c   1.000
_cell.angle_alpha   90.00
_cell.angle_beta   90.00
_cell.angle_gamma   90.00
#
_symmetry.space_group_name_H-M   'P 1'
#
loop_
_entity.id
_entity.type
_entity.pdbx_description
1 polymer ?
#
loop_
_entity_poly.entity_id
_entity_poly.type
_entity_poly.pdbx_seq_one_letter_code
_entity_poly.pdbx_strand_id
1 'polypeptide(L)'
;MQKIVEELKRLISFKDTTSAGDIVLIAAKEPKMLFYAYVNKIERDSTRRDEWWHVHFTLLSVPLQKMTWTLRTAQFSGQEIFTMGGEERFVKAVDFDENEETQSSAEKSGKTSSPLKRIK
;
A
#
# COMPACT_ATOMS: atom_id res chain seq x y z
N MET A 1 8.45 -0.56 12.09
CA MET A 1 7.92 -0.01 10.82
C MET A 1 6.45 0.44 10.90
N GLN A 2 5.63 -0.19 11.74
CA GLN A 2 4.17 0.02 11.84
C GLN A 2 3.67 1.49 11.84
N LYS A 3 4.21 2.34 12.71
CA LYS A 3 3.76 3.74 12.85
C LYS A 3 3.91 4.55 11.55
N ILE A 4 5.01 4.33 10.84
CA ILE A 4 5.29 5.00 9.55
C ILE A 4 4.24 4.57 8.52
N VAL A 5 3.92 3.28 8.46
CA VAL A 5 2.90 2.74 7.54
C VAL A 5 1.52 3.31 7.85
N GLU A 6 1.15 3.45 9.14
CA GLU A 6 -0.12 4.07 9.53
C GLU A 6 -0.20 5.54 9.14
N GLU A 7 0.89 6.30 9.29
CA GLU A 7 0.97 7.69 8.84
C GLU A 7 0.86 7.79 7.31
N LEU A 8 1.56 6.93 6.57
CA LEU A 8 1.49 6.89 5.11
C LEU A 8 0.08 6.57 4.60
N LYS A 9 -0.62 5.63 5.23
CA LYS A 9 -2.01 5.28 4.87
C LYS A 9 -3.02 6.41 5.11
N ARG A 10 -2.68 7.42 5.92
CA ARG A 10 -3.52 8.61 6.13
C ARG A 10 -3.24 9.71 5.10
N LEU A 11 -2.04 9.71 4.52
CA LEU A 11 -1.58 10.75 3.60
C LEU A 11 -1.75 10.37 2.13
N ILE A 12 -1.81 9.07 1.84
CA ILE A 12 -1.77 8.53 0.49
C ILE A 12 -2.86 7.46 0.36
N SER A 13 -3.65 7.58 -0.70
CA SER A 13 -4.59 6.53 -1.09
C SER A 13 -3.85 5.37 -1.72
N PHE A 14 -4.07 4.17 -1.19
CA PHE A 14 -3.43 2.96 -1.65
C PHE A 14 -4.45 1.96 -2.16
N LYS A 15 -4.15 1.35 -3.30
CA LYS A 15 -4.94 0.28 -3.91
C LYS A 15 -4.71 -1.05 -3.18
N ASP A 16 -5.72 -1.91 -3.11
CA ASP A 16 -5.64 -3.21 -2.42
C ASP A 16 -4.84 -4.28 -3.18
N THR A 17 -4.62 -4.06 -4.48
CA THR A 17 -3.85 -4.96 -5.35
C THR A 17 -2.76 -4.19 -6.10
N THR A 18 -1.66 -4.88 -6.39
CA THR A 18 -0.54 -4.33 -7.15
C THR A 18 -0.40 -5.11 -8.45
N SER A 19 -0.38 -4.41 -9.58
CA SER A 19 -0.24 -4.98 -10.93
C SER A 19 0.90 -4.30 -11.70
N ALA A 20 1.33 -4.90 -12.81
CA ALA A 20 2.26 -4.25 -13.73
C ALA A 20 1.63 -2.96 -14.28
N GLY A 21 2.38 -1.86 -14.27
CA GLY A 21 1.87 -0.53 -14.61
C GLY A 21 1.62 0.38 -13.40
N ASP A 22 1.45 -0.20 -12.21
CA ASP A 22 1.17 0.59 -11.00
C ASP A 22 2.46 1.29 -10.49
N ILE A 23 2.28 2.42 -9.80
CA ILE A 23 3.36 3.05 -9.02
C ILE A 23 3.17 2.66 -7.56
N VAL A 24 4.23 2.15 -6.94
CA VAL A 24 4.25 1.72 -5.55
C VAL A 24 5.08 2.68 -4.71
N LEU A 25 4.70 2.81 -3.44
CA LEU A 25 5.54 3.44 -2.43
C LEU A 25 6.29 2.34 -1.66
N ILE A 26 7.61 2.49 -1.58
CA ILE A 26 8.51 1.58 -0.88
C ILE A 26 9.07 2.30 0.34
N ALA A 27 8.86 1.73 1.53
CA ALA A 27 9.41 2.23 2.79
C ALA A 27 10.37 1.22 3.42
N ALA A 28 11.52 1.69 3.91
CA ALA A 28 12.53 0.90 4.62
C ALA A 28 12.95 1.59 5.93
N LYS A 29 13.27 0.79 6.96
CA LYS A 29 13.63 1.33 8.29
C LYS A 29 15.10 1.72 8.41
N GLU A 30 16.04 0.88 7.97
CA GLU A 30 17.47 1.16 7.98
C GLU A 30 18.13 0.81 6.61
N PRO A 31 18.76 1.80 5.94
CA PRO A 31 18.59 3.22 6.22
C PRO A 31 17.13 3.62 6.00
N LYS A 32 16.65 4.63 6.77
CA LYS A 32 15.31 5.19 6.58
C LYS A 32 15.18 5.71 5.16
N MET A 33 14.40 5.01 4.35
CA MET A 33 14.25 5.30 2.93
C MET A 33 12.78 5.23 2.52
N LEU A 34 12.37 6.18 1.69
CA LEU A 34 11.02 6.28 1.16
C LEU A 34 11.12 6.65 -0.32
N PHE A 35 10.70 5.76 -1.21
CA PHE A 35 10.82 5.96 -2.65
C PHE A 35 9.55 5.53 -3.39
N TYR A 36 9.25 6.23 -4.47
CA TYR A 36 8.32 5.72 -5.48
C TYR A 36 9.05 4.81 -6.46
N ALA A 37 8.36 3.76 -6.89
CA ALA A 37 8.83 2.88 -7.94
C ALA A 37 7.70 2.50 -8.88
N TYR A 38 8.01 2.38 -10.17
CA TYR A 38 7.10 1.84 -11.17
C TYR A 38 7.23 0.31 -11.23
N VAL A 39 6.09 -0.40 -11.24
CA VAL A 39 6.06 -1.86 -11.38
C VAL A 39 6.15 -2.23 -12.85
N ASN A 40 7.30 -2.74 -13.28
CA ASN A 40 7.51 -3.13 -14.67
C ASN A 40 6.79 -4.41 -15.04
N LYS A 41 6.97 -5.48 -14.25
CA LYS A 41 6.38 -6.80 -14.48
C LYS A 41 6.40 -7.63 -13.19
N ILE A 42 5.48 -8.59 -13.09
CA ILE A 42 5.36 -9.54 -11.99
C ILE A 42 5.37 -10.94 -12.60
N GLU A 43 6.34 -11.77 -12.25
CA GLU A 43 6.52 -13.13 -12.81
C GLU A 43 6.54 -14.17 -11.69
N ARG A 44 5.88 -15.32 -11.86
CA ARG A 44 5.87 -16.38 -10.85
C ARG A 44 7.23 -17.09 -10.84
N ASP A 45 7.82 -17.25 -9.65
CA ASP A 45 9.02 -18.08 -9.46
C ASP A 45 8.62 -19.56 -9.48
N SER A 46 8.82 -20.21 -10.63
CA SER A 46 8.51 -21.63 -10.82
C SER A 46 9.46 -22.58 -10.11
N THR A 47 10.57 -22.08 -9.55
CA THR A 47 11.54 -22.92 -8.82
C THR A 47 11.09 -23.20 -7.38
N ARG A 48 10.13 -22.41 -6.87
CA ARG A 48 9.57 -22.54 -5.52
C ARG A 48 8.22 -23.26 -5.57
N ARG A 49 8.00 -24.15 -4.60
CA ARG A 49 6.70 -24.82 -4.42
C ARG A 49 5.62 -23.83 -3.98
N ASP A 50 5.97 -22.90 -3.10
CA ASP A 50 5.08 -21.84 -2.63
C ASP A 50 4.95 -20.72 -3.66
N GLU A 51 3.92 -19.88 -3.51
CA GLU A 51 3.66 -18.72 -4.38
C GLU A 51 4.65 -17.56 -4.14
N TRP A 52 5.81 -17.66 -4.76
CA TRP A 52 6.80 -16.59 -4.83
C TRP A 52 6.79 -15.93 -6.20
N TRP A 53 7.06 -14.64 -6.23
CA TRP A 53 7.00 -13.81 -7.43
C TRP A 53 8.28 -12.98 -7.56
N HIS A 54 8.83 -12.91 -8.76
CA HIS A 54 9.82 -11.92 -9.14
C HIS A 54 9.08 -10.65 -9.56
N VAL A 55 9.17 -9.62 -8.71
CA VAL A 55 8.59 -8.31 -8.99
C VAL A 55 9.70 -7.37 -9.43
N HIS A 56 9.56 -6.82 -10.64
CA HIS A 56 10.51 -5.92 -11.24
C HIS A 56 10.06 -4.47 -11.02
N PHE A 57 10.93 -3.68 -10.41
CA PHE A 57 10.68 -2.28 -10.10
C PHE A 57 11.67 -1.38 -10.82
N THR A 58 11.19 -0.21 -11.25
CA THR A 58 12.04 0.92 -11.62
C THR A 58 11.85 2.00 -10.58
N LEU A 59 12.88 2.22 -9.77
CA LEU A 59 12.93 3.26 -8.76
C LEU A 59 12.96 4.63 -9.45
N LEU A 60 12.02 5.50 -9.06
CA LEU A 60 11.86 6.85 -9.63
C LEU A 60 12.79 7.83 -8.90
N SER A 61 14.10 7.55 -8.96
CA SER A 61 15.19 8.36 -8.40
C SER A 61 16.12 8.86 -9.50
N VAL A 62 17.05 9.76 -9.16
CA VAL A 62 18.13 10.17 -10.07
C VAL A 62 19.46 9.60 -9.55
N PRO A 63 20.14 8.73 -10.31
CA PRO A 63 19.73 8.15 -11.59
C PRO A 63 18.61 7.11 -11.42
N LEU A 64 17.86 6.82 -12.49
CA LEU A 64 16.84 5.76 -12.46
C LEU A 64 17.51 4.41 -12.16
N GLN A 65 16.99 3.69 -11.17
CA GLN A 65 17.52 2.39 -10.78
C GLN A 65 16.50 1.29 -11.05
N LYS A 66 16.93 0.19 -11.68
CA LYS A 66 16.09 -1.01 -11.84
C LYS A 66 16.46 -2.03 -10.77
N MET A 67 15.47 -2.62 -10.13
CA MET A 67 15.67 -3.69 -9.14
C MET A 67 14.63 -4.80 -9.30
N THR A 68 14.94 -5.98 -8.78
CA THR A 68 14.04 -7.13 -8.79
C THR A 68 14.05 -7.77 -7.42
N TRP A 69 12.88 -7.85 -6.77
CA TRP A 69 12.72 -8.50 -5.48
C TRP A 69 11.87 -9.75 -5.63
N THR A 70 12.21 -10.80 -4.88
CA THR A 70 11.42 -12.02 -4.80
C THR A 70 10.51 -11.95 -3.59
N LEU A 71 9.21 -11.73 -3.81
CA LEU A 71 8.21 -11.43 -2.77
C LEU A 71 7.00 -12.36 -2.88
N ARG A 72 6.27 -12.51 -1.78
CA ARG A 72 4.93 -13.14 -1.76
C ARG A 72 3.84 -12.12 -2.06
N THR A 73 2.65 -12.60 -2.45
CA THR A 73 1.48 -11.74 -2.71
C THR A 73 1.20 -10.78 -1.57
N ALA A 74 1.07 -11.29 -0.34
CA ALA A 74 0.80 -10.47 0.84
C ALA A 74 1.86 -9.36 1.09
N GLN A 75 3.10 -9.57 0.64
CA GLN A 75 4.21 -8.64 0.84
C GLN A 75 4.15 -7.49 -0.16
N PHE A 76 3.96 -7.78 -1.44
CA PHE A 76 3.96 -6.73 -2.48
C PHE A 76 2.60 -6.02 -2.62
N SER A 77 1.52 -6.59 -2.06
CA SER A 77 0.20 -5.93 -1.93
C SER A 77 0.04 -5.14 -0.63
N GLY A 78 1.07 -5.09 0.22
CA GLY A 78 1.05 -4.33 1.47
C GLY A 78 0.11 -4.88 2.54
N GLN A 79 -0.20 -6.18 2.50
CA GLN A 79 -0.96 -6.89 3.52
C GLN A 79 -0.11 -7.24 4.74
N GLU A 80 1.21 -7.43 4.56
CA GLU A 80 2.16 -7.67 5.66
C GLU A 80 3.42 -6.79 5.54
N ILE A 81 4.03 -6.51 6.69
CA ILE A 81 5.39 -5.97 6.80
C ILE A 81 6.34 -7.17 6.77
N PHE A 82 7.43 -7.09 6.01
CA PHE A 82 8.37 -8.19 5.85
C PHE A 82 9.81 -7.74 6.08
N THR A 83 10.72 -8.70 6.20
CA THR A 83 12.15 -8.44 6.45
C THR A 83 12.98 -8.89 5.24
N MET A 84 13.83 -8.01 4.72
CA MET A 84 14.83 -8.34 3.70
C MET A 84 16.21 -7.89 4.17
N GLY A 85 17.17 -8.81 4.31
CA GLY A 85 18.53 -8.48 4.75
C GLY A 85 18.60 -8.00 6.21
N GLY A 86 17.73 -8.50 7.08
CA GLY A 86 17.62 -8.05 8.48
C GLY A 86 16.74 -6.80 8.68
N GLU A 87 16.30 -6.18 7.59
CA GLU A 87 15.62 -4.88 7.59
C GLU A 87 14.12 -4.96 7.29
N GLU A 88 13.31 -4.29 8.11
CA GLU A 88 11.85 -4.17 7.90
C GLU A 88 11.53 -3.34 6.65
N ARG A 89 10.68 -3.87 5.77
CA ARG A 89 10.24 -3.28 4.50
C ARG A 89 8.72 -3.31 4.37
N PHE A 90 8.17 -2.33 3.65
CA PHE A 90 6.77 -2.27 3.27
C PHE A 90 6.63 -1.79 1.82
N VAL A 91 5.71 -2.40 1.07
CA VAL A 91 5.42 -2.07 -0.34
C VAL A 91 3.91 -2.08 -0.55
N LYS A 92 3.35 -1.01 -1.12
CA LYS A 92 1.93 -0.98 -1.53
C LYS A 92 1.74 -0.05 -2.74
N ALA A 93 0.85 -0.44 -3.66
CA ALA A 93 0.46 0.36 -4.82
C ALA A 93 -0.34 1.59 -4.43
N VAL A 94 0.04 2.75 -4.96
CA VAL A 94 -0.69 4.01 -4.79
C VAL A 94 -1.84 4.06 -5.79
N ASP A 95 -2.98 4.55 -5.33
CA ASP A 95 -4.12 4.84 -6.17
C ASP A 95 -4.06 6.31 -6.63
N PHE A 96 -4.13 6.54 -7.95
CA PHE A 96 -4.12 7.87 -8.55
C PHE A 96 -5.52 8.38 -8.90
N ASP A 97 -6.55 7.53 -8.75
CA ASP A 97 -7.93 7.85 -9.13
C ASP A 97 -8.70 8.60 -8.01
N GLU A 98 -8.01 9.34 -7.14
CA GLU A 98 -8.65 10.33 -6.27
C GLU A 98 -9.24 11.48 -7.11
N ASN A 99 -10.44 11.23 -7.64
CA ASN A 99 -11.40 12.30 -7.86
C ASN A 99 -11.76 12.89 -6.48
N GLU A 100 -11.21 14.06 -6.15
CA GLU A 100 -11.82 15.24 -5.50
C GLU A 100 -13.12 15.05 -4.64
N GLU A 101 -13.29 13.98 -3.86
CA GLU A 101 -14.51 13.82 -3.04
C GLU A 101 -14.28 13.06 -1.72
N THR A 102 -13.40 13.53 -0.82
CA THR A 102 -13.62 13.29 0.63
C THR A 102 -12.98 14.37 1.52
N GLN A 103 -13.43 15.62 1.39
CA GLN A 103 -13.39 16.60 2.48
C GLN A 103 -14.74 17.30 2.62
N SER A 104 -15.81 16.54 2.84
CA SER A 104 -17.04 17.08 3.42
C SER A 104 -17.90 15.92 3.93
N SER A 105 -18.45 16.10 5.14
CA SER A 105 -19.29 15.17 5.93
C SER A 105 -18.52 14.04 6.64
N ALA A 106 -18.52 13.90 7.97
CA ALA A 106 -19.49 14.36 8.95
C ALA A 106 -18.85 14.57 10.34
N GLU A 107 -18.76 15.82 10.77
CA GLU A 107 -19.04 16.18 12.17
C GLU A 107 -20.53 16.46 12.32
N LYS A 108 -21.08 16.01 13.46
CA LYS A 108 -22.45 16.15 14.01
C LYS A 108 -23.43 15.03 13.66
N SER A 109 -23.63 14.13 14.62
CA SER A 109 -24.86 14.14 15.42
C SER A 109 -24.80 13.11 16.55
N GLY A 110 -24.71 13.60 17.79
CA GLY A 110 -25.21 12.89 18.96
C GLY A 110 -26.41 13.65 19.52
N LYS A 111 -27.59 13.01 19.56
CA LYS A 111 -28.59 13.02 20.66
C LYS A 111 -29.94 12.43 20.22
N THR A 112 -30.24 11.27 20.79
CA THR A 112 -31.48 10.84 21.46
C THR A 112 -32.80 11.57 21.15
N SER A 113 -33.82 10.84 20.68
CA SER A 113 -35.15 10.82 21.34
C SER A 113 -36.06 9.69 20.81
N SER A 114 -36.85 9.14 21.74
CA SER A 114 -37.65 7.91 21.72
C SER A 114 -38.93 7.96 20.86
N PRO A 115 -39.58 6.83 20.51
CA PRO A 115 -40.82 6.83 19.74
C PRO A 115 -42.06 6.97 20.65
N LEU A 116 -42.93 7.93 20.37
CA LEU A 116 -44.26 8.07 20.98
C LEU A 116 -45.33 7.39 20.10
N LYS A 117 -46.21 6.62 20.75
CA LYS A 117 -47.35 5.86 20.20
C LYS A 117 -48.35 6.77 19.47
N ARG A 118 -48.85 6.30 18.32
CA ARG A 118 -49.96 6.90 17.57
C ARG A 118 -51.28 6.22 17.92
N ILE A 119 -52.21 7.00 18.48
CA ILE A 119 -53.62 6.65 18.70
C ILE A 119 -54.41 6.88 17.40
N LYS A 120 -55.37 5.99 17.10
CA LYS A 120 -56.53 6.24 16.24
C LYS A 120 -57.75 5.69 16.96
#